data_AF-A0A3M1RQW3-F1
#
_entry.id   AF-A0A3M1RQW3-F1
#
_cell.length_a   1.000
_cell.length_b   1.000
_cell.length_c   1.000
_cell.angle_alpha   90.00
_cell.angle_beta   90.00
_cell.angle_gamma   90.00
#
_symmetry.space_group_name_H-M   'P 1'
#
loop_
_entity.id
_entity.type
_entity.pdbx_description
1 polymer ?
#
loop_
_entity_poly.entity_id
_entity_poly.type
_entity_poly.pdbx_seq_one_letter_code
_entity_poly.pdbx_strand_id
1 'polypeptide(L)'
;MRNQQRAAHEYHTATKLSPASIRTQPHFLDWENKPSLYKVYPGAPSFPLPTTFPQPDQDTLSVLQQSRVSQTEGEFTLTSLAQLLFFSAGLTKKKTFRGGEEYHFRAAPSAGALYPVEIYLITTSLPSLPAGVYHFSPAHFSLTQLRAGDYRGVLE
;
A
#
# COMPACT_ATOMS: atom_id res chain seq x y z
N MET A 1 -11.10 -27.74 -2.00
CA MET A 1 -10.69 -27.72 -0.59
C MET A 1 -9.45 -28.58 -0.29
N ARG A 2 -9.43 -29.90 -0.55
CA ARG A 2 -8.24 -30.77 -0.28
C ARG A 2 -6.92 -30.33 -0.93
N ASN A 3 -6.95 -29.82 -2.16
CA ASN A 3 -5.75 -29.33 -2.86
C ASN A 3 -5.16 -28.03 -2.26
N GLN A 4 -6.00 -27.13 -1.74
CA GLN A 4 -5.53 -25.87 -1.15
C GLN A 4 -4.81 -26.11 0.18
N GLN A 5 -5.30 -27.04 1.00
CA GLN A 5 -4.65 -27.43 2.26
C GLN A 5 -3.29 -28.07 2.01
N ARG A 6 -3.19 -28.93 0.99
CA ARG A 6 -1.92 -29.55 0.60
C ARG A 6 -0.90 -28.52 0.12
N ALA A 7 -1.30 -27.59 -0.75
CA ALA A 7 -0.41 -26.52 -1.23
C ALA A 7 0.09 -25.62 -0.08
N ALA A 8 -0.78 -25.26 0.86
CA ALA A 8 -0.40 -24.50 2.04
C ALA A 8 0.61 -25.25 2.93
N HIS A 9 0.41 -26.56 3.13
CA HIS A 9 1.33 -27.39 3.89
C HIS A 9 2.68 -27.56 3.20
N GLU A 10 2.69 -27.76 1.88
CA GLU A 10 3.92 -27.83 1.07
C GLU A 10 4.71 -26.51 1.15
N TYR A 11 4.05 -25.37 0.95
CA TYR A 11 4.66 -24.05 1.08
C TYR A 11 5.24 -23.81 2.48
N HIS A 12 4.47 -24.11 3.53
CA HIS A 12 4.93 -23.96 4.91
C HIS A 12 6.15 -24.84 5.21
N THR A 13 6.12 -26.10 4.75
CA THR A 13 7.23 -27.03 4.94
C THR A 13 8.48 -26.58 4.19
N ALA A 14 8.33 -25.98 3.00
CA ALA A 14 9.44 -25.50 2.19
C ALA A 14 10.02 -24.16 2.67
N THR A 15 9.24 -23.28 3.30
CA THR A 15 9.67 -21.92 3.68
C THR A 15 9.97 -21.73 5.16
N LYS A 16 9.62 -22.70 6.03
CA LYS A 16 10.00 -22.65 7.45
C LYS A 16 11.52 -22.77 7.61
N LEU A 17 12.05 -22.04 8.58
CA LEU A 17 13.47 -22.09 8.91
C LEU A 17 13.71 -23.07 10.06
N SER A 18 14.86 -23.74 10.05
CA SER A 18 15.38 -24.54 11.15
C SER A 18 16.81 -24.09 11.48
N PRO A 19 17.33 -24.34 12.69
CA PRO A 19 18.72 -24.02 13.02
C PRO A 19 19.73 -24.65 12.05
N ALA A 20 19.43 -25.83 11.51
CA ALA A 20 20.27 -26.47 10.49
C ALA A 20 20.22 -25.71 9.16
N SER A 21 19.02 -25.41 8.65
CA SER A 21 18.87 -24.75 7.34
C SER A 21 19.53 -23.38 7.29
N ILE A 22 19.41 -22.58 8.36
CA ILE A 22 20.05 -21.25 8.45
C ILE A 22 21.59 -21.36 8.34
N ARG A 23 22.19 -22.44 8.86
CA ARG A 23 23.65 -22.63 8.85
C ARG A 23 24.16 -23.24 7.56
N THR A 24 23.37 -24.09 6.91
CA THR A 24 23.79 -24.81 5.70
C THR A 24 23.45 -24.08 4.41
N GLN A 25 22.54 -23.10 4.45
CA GLN A 25 22.07 -22.35 3.28
C GLN A 25 22.18 -20.83 3.53
N PRO A 26 23.39 -20.26 3.46
CA PRO A 26 23.55 -18.81 3.55
C PRO A 26 22.93 -18.13 2.32
N HIS A 27 22.13 -17.09 2.55
CA HIS A 27 21.60 -16.22 1.51
C HIS A 27 22.30 -14.87 1.56
N PHE A 28 22.70 -14.37 0.39
CA PHE A 28 23.30 -13.05 0.22
C PHE A 28 22.38 -12.20 -0.66
N LEU A 29 22.43 -10.89 -0.45
CA LEU A 29 21.67 -9.95 -1.26
C LEU A 29 22.38 -9.72 -2.59
N ASP A 30 21.64 -9.87 -3.68
CA ASP A 30 22.04 -9.42 -5.01
C ASP A 30 21.59 -7.96 -5.19
N TRP A 31 22.53 -7.05 -4.98
CA TRP A 31 22.25 -5.61 -5.01
C TRP A 31 22.03 -5.06 -6.43
N GLU A 32 22.59 -5.71 -7.45
CA GLU A 32 22.39 -5.30 -8.84
C GLU A 32 20.95 -5.55 -9.29
N ASN A 33 20.30 -6.57 -8.71
CA ASN A 33 18.91 -6.93 -8.97
C ASN A 33 17.92 -6.29 -7.97
N LYS A 34 18.31 -5.23 -7.26
CA LYS A 34 17.41 -4.53 -6.32
C LYS A 34 16.26 -3.85 -7.08
N PRO A 35 14.97 -4.19 -6.79
CA PRO A 35 13.85 -3.53 -7.44
C PRO A 35 13.78 -2.04 -7.12
N SER A 36 13.22 -1.27 -8.05
CA SER A 36 12.88 0.14 -7.78
C SER A 36 11.88 0.24 -6.61
N LEU A 37 12.05 1.26 -5.77
CA LEU A 37 11.19 1.48 -4.59
C LEU A 37 9.73 1.80 -4.94
N TYR A 38 9.48 2.23 -6.18
CA TYR A 38 8.20 2.70 -6.65
C TYR A 38 7.91 2.18 -8.05
N LYS A 39 6.64 1.84 -8.26
CA LYS A 39 6.10 1.63 -9.60
C LYS A 39 5.81 2.98 -10.25
N VAL A 40 6.20 3.11 -11.52
CA VAL A 40 6.00 4.33 -12.32
C VAL A 40 5.28 3.95 -13.61
N TYR A 41 4.33 4.78 -14.02
CA TYR A 41 3.65 4.68 -15.31
C TYR A 41 3.99 5.92 -16.16
N PRO A 42 5.04 5.86 -17.00
CA PRO A 42 5.47 7.00 -17.80
C PRO A 42 4.35 7.49 -18.73
N GLY A 43 4.16 8.81 -18.80
CA GLY A 43 3.19 9.45 -19.69
C GLY A 43 1.72 9.33 -19.26
N ALA A 44 1.41 8.62 -18.17
CA ALA A 44 0.05 8.55 -17.65
C ALA A 44 -0.34 9.85 -16.89
N PRO A 45 -1.59 10.33 -17.02
CA PRO A 45 -2.06 11.49 -16.27
C PRO A 45 -1.96 11.27 -14.75
N SER A 46 -1.50 12.27 -14.01
CA SER A 46 -1.35 12.22 -12.56
C SER A 46 -2.19 13.31 -11.90
N PHE A 47 -2.98 12.92 -10.89
CA PHE A 47 -3.86 13.78 -10.12
C PHE A 47 -3.28 13.94 -8.70
N PRO A 48 -2.73 15.10 -8.33
CA PRO A 48 -2.15 15.30 -7.00
C PRO A 48 -3.23 15.21 -5.91
N LEU A 49 -2.88 14.61 -4.77
CA LEU A 49 -3.77 14.54 -3.61
C LEU A 49 -3.53 15.72 -2.66
N PRO A 50 -4.59 16.26 -2.02
CA PRO A 50 -4.45 17.29 -0.99
C PRO A 50 -3.57 16.81 0.16
N THR A 51 -2.54 17.58 0.53
CA THR A 51 -1.63 17.26 1.65
C THR A 51 -2.14 17.77 2.99
N THR A 52 -3.22 18.56 2.98
CA THR A 52 -3.85 19.10 4.18
C THR A 52 -5.16 18.35 4.39
N PHE A 53 -5.22 17.58 5.47
CA PHE A 53 -6.41 16.83 5.89
C PHE A 53 -6.41 16.69 7.42
N PRO A 54 -7.57 16.40 8.02
CA PRO A 54 -7.68 16.23 9.46
C PRO A 54 -6.75 15.14 9.98
N GLN A 55 -6.15 15.38 11.14
CA GLN A 55 -5.43 14.34 11.88
C GLN A 55 -6.44 13.54 12.70
N PRO A 56 -6.27 12.21 12.83
CA PRO A 56 -7.04 11.42 13.77
C PRO A 56 -6.84 11.96 15.20
N ASP A 57 -7.95 12.25 15.88
CA ASP A 57 -8.00 12.77 17.24
C ASP A 57 -8.52 11.74 18.25
N GLN A 58 -9.19 10.69 17.77
CA GLN A 58 -9.69 9.60 18.60
C GLN A 58 -8.56 8.68 19.06
N ASP A 59 -8.68 8.22 20.31
CA ASP A 59 -7.80 7.21 20.88
C ASP A 59 -7.93 5.87 20.14
N THR A 60 -6.77 5.24 19.86
CA THR A 60 -6.71 4.02 19.05
C THR A 60 -7.41 2.84 19.72
N LEU A 61 -7.25 2.67 21.04
CA LEU A 61 -7.88 1.55 21.75
C LEU A 61 -9.40 1.71 21.78
N SER A 62 -9.87 2.94 21.96
CA SER A 62 -11.29 3.29 21.92
C SER A 62 -11.91 2.95 20.56
N VAL A 63 -11.23 3.26 19.45
CA VAL A 63 -11.69 2.90 18.09
C VAL A 63 -11.73 1.38 17.89
N LEU A 64 -10.70 0.65 18.35
CA LEU A 64 -10.64 -0.81 18.20
C LEU A 64 -11.70 -1.57 19.02
N GLN A 65 -12.15 -1.00 20.13
CA GLN A 65 -13.21 -1.59 20.96
C GLN A 65 -14.62 -1.43 20.35
N GLN A 66 -14.79 -0.55 19.37
CA GLN A 66 -16.08 -0.36 18.71
C GLN A 66 -16.41 -1.60 17.86
N SER A 67 -17.49 -2.29 18.19
CA SER A 67 -17.93 -3.49 17.45
C SER A 67 -18.54 -3.18 16.07
N ARG A 68 -18.81 -1.90 15.79
CA ARG A 68 -19.35 -1.42 14.52
C ARG A 68 -18.71 -0.08 14.19
N VAL A 69 -18.30 0.08 12.94
CA VAL A 69 -17.96 1.40 12.40
C VAL A 69 -19.26 2.18 12.28
N SER A 70 -19.40 3.27 13.04
CA SER A 70 -20.50 4.21 12.82
C SER A 70 -20.39 4.72 11.39
N GLN A 71 -21.49 4.66 10.63
CA GLN A 71 -21.51 5.31 9.32
C GLN A 71 -21.28 6.80 9.57
N THR A 72 -20.16 7.30 9.07
CA THR A 72 -19.89 8.74 9.06
C THR A 72 -20.87 9.40 8.11
N GLU A 73 -21.71 10.27 8.64
CA GLU A 73 -22.54 11.18 7.83
C GLU A 73 -21.61 12.18 7.13
N GLY A 74 -21.63 12.21 5.81
CA GLY A 74 -20.83 13.13 5.00
C GLY A 74 -20.51 12.61 3.61
N GLU A 75 -20.25 13.53 2.68
CA GLU A 75 -19.79 13.16 1.34
C GLU A 75 -18.33 12.68 1.39
N PHE A 76 -18.05 11.58 0.69
CA PHE A 76 -16.68 11.10 0.51
C PHE A 76 -15.96 12.00 -0.50
N THR A 77 -14.96 12.75 -0.04
CA THR A 77 -14.25 13.74 -0.85
C THR A 77 -12.84 13.28 -1.22
N LEU A 78 -12.19 14.01 -2.14
CA LEU A 78 -10.78 13.82 -2.44
C LEU A 78 -9.88 14.01 -1.20
N THR A 79 -10.27 14.89 -0.28
CA THR A 79 -9.57 15.08 1.00
C THR A 79 -9.71 13.86 1.91
N SER A 80 -10.92 13.29 2.01
CA SER A 80 -11.16 12.05 2.76
C SER A 80 -10.34 10.89 2.18
N LEU A 81 -10.26 10.81 0.86
CA LEU A 81 -9.46 9.82 0.17
C LEU A 81 -7.95 10.01 0.42
N ALA A 82 -7.45 11.24 0.34
CA ALA A 82 -6.05 11.57 0.61
C ALA A 82 -5.68 11.20 2.06
N GLN A 83 -6.54 11.54 3.02
CA GLN A 83 -6.37 11.18 4.42
C GLN A 83 -6.25 9.66 4.60
N LEU A 84 -7.20 8.89 4.01
CA LEU A 84 -7.19 7.43 4.07
C LEU A 84 -5.91 6.85 3.48
N LEU A 85 -5.51 7.29 2.29
CA LEU A 85 -4.32 6.79 1.61
C LEU A 85 -3.04 7.13 2.39
N PHE A 86 -2.95 8.34 2.95
CA PHE A 86 -1.81 8.75 3.75
C PHE A 86 -1.63 7.86 4.99
N PHE A 87 -2.68 7.70 5.80
CA PHE A 87 -2.61 6.92 7.03
C PHE A 87 -2.59 5.40 6.82
N SER A 88 -2.95 4.91 5.63
CA SER A 88 -2.91 3.48 5.31
C SER A 88 -1.60 3.05 4.64
N ALA A 89 -1.11 3.84 3.68
CA ALA A 89 0.02 3.45 2.82
C ALA A 89 0.95 4.60 2.40
N GLY A 90 0.70 5.82 2.88
CA GLY A 90 1.51 6.99 2.56
C GLY A 90 2.94 6.88 3.08
N LEU A 91 3.83 7.64 2.46
CA LEU A 91 5.21 7.79 2.92
C LEU A 91 5.25 8.66 4.19
N THR A 92 5.70 8.09 5.30
CA THR A 92 5.71 8.76 6.61
C THR A 92 7.10 9.25 7.02
N LYS A 93 8.17 8.61 6.50
CA LYS A 93 9.54 8.97 6.83
C LYS A 93 10.52 8.54 5.76
N LYS A 94 11.54 9.36 5.49
CA LYS A 94 12.75 8.96 4.78
C LYS A 94 13.93 8.96 5.74
N LYS A 95 14.81 7.97 5.64
CA LYS A 95 16.01 7.88 6.47
C LYS A 95 17.16 7.22 5.72
N THR A 96 18.29 7.91 5.68
CA THR A 96 19.55 7.33 5.21
C THR A 96 20.28 6.62 6.34
N PHE A 97 20.73 5.39 6.10
CA PHE A 97 21.51 4.62 7.08
C PHE A 97 23.02 4.65 6.76
N ARG A 98 23.84 4.17 7.71
CA ARG A 98 25.29 4.01 7.52
C ARG A 98 25.51 3.04 6.35
N GLY A 99 26.05 3.54 5.25
CA GLY A 99 26.10 2.84 3.96
C GLY A 99 25.47 3.62 2.80
N GLY A 100 24.80 4.75 3.07
CA GLY A 100 24.30 5.67 2.04
C GLY A 100 22.93 5.32 1.47
N GLU A 101 22.39 4.14 1.79
CA GLU A 101 21.05 3.75 1.36
C GLU A 101 19.95 4.55 2.08
N GLU A 102 19.03 5.13 1.30
CA GLU A 102 17.82 5.79 1.77
C GLU A 102 16.66 4.79 1.87
N TYR A 103 16.01 4.74 3.04
CA TYR A 103 14.85 3.92 3.32
C TYR A 103 13.61 4.81 3.40
N HIS A 104 12.56 4.38 2.70
CA HIS A 104 11.29 5.09 2.56
C HIS A 104 10.21 4.37 3.36
N PHE A 105 9.97 4.78 4.60
CA PHE A 105 8.99 4.15 5.47
C PHE A 105 7.57 4.58 5.10
N ARG A 106 6.69 3.60 4.93
CA ARG A 106 5.25 3.80 4.72
C ARG A 106 4.48 3.62 6.03
N ALA A 107 3.22 4.07 6.04
CA ALA A 107 2.33 3.94 7.20
C ALA A 107 2.12 2.46 7.62
N ALA A 108 1.93 1.56 6.66
CA ALA A 108 1.93 0.12 6.93
C ALA A 108 3.38 -0.40 7.12
N PRO A 109 3.67 -1.24 8.13
CA PRO A 109 4.97 -1.89 8.25
C PRO A 109 5.15 -2.97 7.17
N SER A 110 6.40 -3.21 6.77
CA SER A 110 6.77 -4.27 5.82
C SER A 110 8.09 -4.90 6.22
N ALA A 111 8.21 -6.23 6.08
CA ALA A 111 9.47 -6.94 6.25
C ALA A 111 10.54 -6.32 5.33
N GLY A 112 11.69 -5.97 5.92
CA GLY A 112 12.81 -5.33 5.22
C GLY A 112 12.51 -3.94 4.63
N ALA A 113 11.36 -3.32 4.94
CA ALA A 113 10.90 -2.08 4.31
C ALA A 113 10.85 -2.16 2.75
N LEU A 114 10.48 -3.34 2.22
CA LEU A 114 10.48 -3.61 0.78
C LEU A 114 9.15 -3.27 0.07
N TYR A 115 8.06 -3.15 0.81
CA TYR A 115 6.74 -2.70 0.33
C TYR A 115 6.26 -3.37 -0.97
N PRO A 116 6.04 -4.70 -0.99
CA PRO A 116 5.65 -5.42 -2.20
C PRO A 116 4.19 -5.19 -2.64
N VAL A 117 3.41 -4.41 -1.88
CA VAL A 117 1.98 -4.18 -2.10
C VAL A 117 1.75 -2.80 -2.70
N GLU A 118 0.97 -2.76 -3.78
CA GLU A 118 0.56 -1.53 -4.47
C GLU A 118 -0.96 -1.32 -4.34
N ILE A 119 -1.39 -0.05 -4.29
CA ILE A 119 -2.81 0.30 -4.15
C ILE A 119 -3.35 0.81 -5.47
N TYR A 120 -4.50 0.25 -5.85
CA TYR A 120 -5.28 0.69 -6.99
C TYR A 120 -6.68 1.06 -6.52
N LEU A 121 -7.24 2.10 -7.13
CA LEU A 121 -8.57 2.58 -6.84
C LEU A 121 -9.42 2.50 -8.10
N ILE A 122 -10.67 2.09 -7.92
CA ILE A 122 -11.69 2.16 -8.96
C ILE A 122 -12.79 3.05 -8.38
N THR A 123 -12.96 4.24 -8.96
CA THR A 123 -13.83 5.27 -8.38
C THR A 123 -14.86 5.76 -9.38
N THR A 124 -16.00 6.20 -8.86
CA THR A 124 -16.88 7.12 -9.59
C THR A 124 -16.19 8.46 -9.79
N SER A 125 -16.87 9.36 -10.48
CA SER A 125 -16.52 10.77 -10.39
C SER A 125 -16.68 11.22 -8.94
N LEU A 126 -15.62 11.80 -8.39
CA LEU A 126 -15.62 12.60 -7.17
C LEU A 126 -15.40 14.07 -7.56
N PRO A 127 -15.70 15.03 -6.68
CA PRO A 127 -15.25 16.40 -6.88
C PRO A 127 -13.75 16.44 -7.16
N SER A 128 -13.36 17.01 -8.30
CA SER A 128 -11.96 17.14 -8.75
C SER A 128 -11.22 15.83 -9.07
N LEU A 129 -11.90 14.70 -9.18
CA LEU A 129 -11.34 13.44 -9.67
C LEU A 129 -12.35 12.72 -10.57
N PRO A 130 -12.11 12.59 -11.89
CA PRO A 130 -13.05 11.90 -12.77
C PRO A 130 -13.17 10.42 -12.43
N ALA A 131 -14.19 9.75 -12.96
CA ALA A 131 -14.30 8.30 -12.83
C ALA A 131 -13.12 7.61 -13.52
N GLY A 132 -12.57 6.58 -12.90
CA GLY A 132 -11.42 5.88 -13.45
C GLY A 132 -10.85 4.76 -12.60
N VAL A 133 -9.82 4.13 -13.17
CA VAL A 133 -8.91 3.23 -12.47
C VAL A 133 -7.60 3.98 -12.23
N TYR A 134 -7.18 4.06 -10.98
CA TYR A 134 -6.03 4.83 -10.54
C TYR A 134 -5.04 3.95 -9.80
N HIS A 135 -3.76 4.23 -9.97
CA HIS A 135 -2.68 3.75 -9.11
C HIS A 135 -2.31 4.84 -8.10
N PHE A 136 -2.26 4.52 -6.81
CA PHE A 136 -1.74 5.45 -5.80
C PHE A 136 -0.21 5.45 -5.83
N SER A 137 0.39 6.61 -6.07
CA SER A 137 1.83 6.84 -6.06
C SER A 137 2.24 7.44 -4.70
N PRO A 138 2.84 6.66 -3.78
CA PRO A 138 3.23 7.18 -2.48
C PRO A 138 4.42 8.16 -2.57
N ALA A 139 5.24 8.04 -3.62
CA ALA A 139 6.39 8.92 -3.85
C ALA A 139 5.98 10.37 -4.15
N HIS A 140 4.92 10.54 -4.94
CA HIS A 140 4.43 11.84 -5.39
C HIS A 140 3.15 12.27 -4.67
N PHE A 141 2.62 11.42 -3.79
CA PHE A 141 1.32 11.57 -3.14
C PHE A 141 0.22 11.98 -4.14
N SER A 142 0.03 11.13 -5.15
CA SER A 142 -0.86 11.38 -6.28
C SER A 142 -1.55 10.11 -6.76
N LEU A 143 -2.57 10.28 -7.60
CA LEU A 143 -3.28 9.21 -8.29
C LEU A 143 -2.91 9.23 -9.78
N THR A 144 -2.26 8.17 -10.25
CA THR A 144 -1.94 8.00 -11.67
C THR A 144 -3.11 7.31 -12.37
N GLN A 145 -3.75 7.97 -13.33
CA GLN A 145 -4.89 7.41 -14.05
C GLN A 145 -4.43 6.38 -15.08
N LEU A 146 -4.89 5.15 -14.91
CA LEU A 146 -4.61 4.04 -15.82
C LEU A 146 -5.71 3.88 -16.85
N ARG A 147 -6.96 4.13 -16.46
CA ARG A 147 -8.15 4.09 -17.33
C ARG A 147 -9.14 5.18 -16.92
N ALA A 148 -9.74 5.84 -17.90
CA ALA A 148 -10.83 6.80 -17.68
C ALA A 148 -12.19 6.12 -17.90
N GLY A 149 -13.18 6.46 -17.07
CA GLY A 149 -14.53 5.87 -17.07
C GLY A 149 -14.84 5.10 -15.79
N ASP A 150 -16.11 4.80 -15.55
CA ASP A 150 -16.54 3.98 -14.40
C ASP A 150 -16.39 2.49 -14.73
N TYR A 151 -15.45 1.81 -14.05
CA TYR A 151 -15.16 0.38 -14.23
C TYR A 151 -15.65 -0.48 -13.06
N ARG A 152 -16.46 0.06 -12.15
CA ARG A 152 -16.90 -0.71 -10.96
C ARG A 152 -17.74 -1.94 -11.32
N GLY A 153 -18.48 -1.90 -12.42
CA GLY A 153 -19.24 -3.06 -12.92
C GLY A 153 -18.40 -4.25 -13.37
N VAL A 154 -17.07 -4.14 -13.42
CA VAL A 154 -16.16 -5.27 -13.71
C VAL A 154 -15.79 -6.05 -12.44
N LEU A 155 -16.10 -5.51 -11.25
CA LEU A 155 -15.82 -6.14 -9.96
C LEU A 155 -16.93 -7.08 -9.47
N GLU A 156 -18.01 -7.22 -10.24
CA GLU A 156 -19.19 -8.04 -9.92
C GLU A 156 -19.00 -9.53 -10.24
#